data_AF-A0A7K4A594-F1
#
_entry.id   AF-A0A7K4A594-F1
#
_cell.length_a   1.000
_cell.length_b   1.000
_cell.length_c   1.000
_cell.angle_alpha   90.00
_cell.angle_beta   90.00
_cell.angle_gamma   90.00
#
_symmetry.space_group_name_H-M   'P 1'
#
loop_
_entity.id
_entity.type
_entity.pdbx_description
1 polymer ?
#
loop_
_entity_poly.entity_id
_entity_poly.type
_entity_poly.pdbx_seq_one_letter_code
_entity_poly.pdbx_strand_id
1 'polypeptide(L)' 'MAVSTTMVVVVTAIYVVIMLILGYIGYKKTRNTEDYLVAGRNAHPVVIALSYGAT' A
#
# COMPACT_ATOMS: atom_id res chain seq x y z
N MET A 1 -3.11 29.77 7.60
CA MET A 1 -3.33 29.39 6.19
C MET A 1 -4.19 28.13 6.21
N ALA A 2 -5.48 28.23 5.90
CA ALA A 2 -6.36 27.06 5.85
C ALA A 2 -6.23 26.40 4.47
N VAL A 3 -5.91 25.11 4.44
CA VAL A 3 -5.99 24.30 3.21
C VAL A 3 -7.46 24.21 2.80
N SER A 4 -7.75 24.39 1.52
CA SER A 4 -9.11 24.29 0.99
C SER A 4 -9.63 22.86 1.08
N THR A 5 -10.89 22.69 1.46
CA THR A 5 -11.52 21.36 1.54
C THR A 5 -11.42 20.60 0.21
N THR A 6 -11.57 21.31 -0.91
CA THR A 6 -11.40 20.74 -2.25
C THR A 6 -10.00 20.14 -2.46
N MET A 7 -8.94 20.81 -1.97
CA MET A 7 -7.57 20.27 -2.06
C MET A 7 -7.42 18.99 -1.25
N VAL A 8 -7.96 18.94 -0.03
CA VAL A 8 -7.93 17.72 0.80
C VAL A 8 -8.61 16.57 0.08
N VAL A 9 -9.82 16.79 -0.44
CA VAL A 9 -10.59 15.76 -1.15
C VAL A 9 -9.82 15.22 -2.36
N VAL A 10 -9.22 16.10 -3.17
CA VAL A 10 -8.44 15.69 -4.36
C VAL A 10 -7.22 14.86 -3.95
N VAL A 11 -6.45 15.32 -2.96
CA VAL A 11 -5.25 14.59 -2.50
C VAL A 11 -5.61 13.24 -1.91
N THR A 12 -6.67 13.17 -1.09
CA THR A 12 -7.16 11.92 -0.53
C THR A 12 -7.66 10.97 -1.61
N ALA A 13 -8.40 11.47 -2.61
CA ALA A 13 -8.86 10.64 -3.73
C ALA A 13 -7.68 10.03 -4.51
N ILE A 14 -6.65 10.83 -4.80
CA ILE A 14 -5.42 10.35 -5.46
C ILE A 14 -4.73 9.28 -4.61
N TYR A 15 -4.60 9.52 -3.30
CA TYR A 15 -4.01 8.56 -2.38
C TYR A 15 -4.76 7.21 -2.39
N VAL A 16 -6.09 7.23 -2.34
CA VAL A 16 -6.91 6.01 -2.39
C VAL A 16 -6.74 5.29 -3.72
N VAL A 17 -6.71 6.01 -4.85
CA VAL A 17 -6.46 5.40 -6.17
C VAL A 17 -5.10 4.70 -6.21
N ILE A 18 -4.05 5.32 -5.67
CA ILE A 18 -2.72 4.71 -5.58
C ILE A 18 -2.76 3.45 -4.71
N MET A 19 -3.42 3.50 -3.55
CA MET A 19 -3.56 2.34 -2.66
C MET A 19 -4.30 1.18 -3.33
N LEU A 20 -5.35 1.46 -4.09
CA LEU A 20 -6.08 0.45 -4.87
C LEU A 20 -5.21 -0.18 -5.96
N ILE A 21 -4.42 0.63 -6.68
CA ILE A 21 -3.49 0.12 -7.70
C ILE A 21 -2.45 -0.80 -7.06
N LEU A 22 -1.83 -0.39 -5.95
CA LEU A 22 -0.84 -1.20 -5.22
C LEU A 22 -1.46 -2.50 -4.70
N GLY A 23 -2.68 -2.44 -4.17
CA GLY A 23 -3.43 -3.62 -3.73
C GLY A 23 -3.72 -4.58 -4.89
N TYR A 24 -4.12 -4.07 -6.06
CA TYR A 24 -4.36 -4.89 -7.25
C TYR A 24 -3.09 -5.57 -7.77
N ILE A 25 -1.95 -4.87 -7.75
CA ILE A 25 -0.65 -5.46 -8.10
C ILE A 25 -0.30 -6.58 -7.12
N GLY A 26 -0.51 -6.37 -5.82
CA GLY A 26 -0.32 -7.40 -4.78
C GLY A 26 -1.21 -8.62 -5.03
N TYR A 27 -2.50 -8.41 -5.27
CA TYR A 27 -3.47 -9.46 -5.59
C TYR A 27 -3.03 -10.29 -6.80
N LYS A 28 -2.59 -9.65 -7.88
CA LYS A 28 -2.11 -10.35 -9.09
C LYS A 28 -0.84 -11.17 -8.84
N LYS A 29 -0.02 -10.77 -7.87
CA LYS A 29 1.22 -11.45 -7.50
C LYS A 29 0.99 -12.63 -6.54
N THR A 30 -0.08 -12.61 -5.75
CA THR A 30 -0.45 -13.71 -4.86
C THR A 30 -0.98 -14.90 -5.67
N ARG A 31 -0.23 -16.01 -5.70
CA ARG A 31 -0.68 -17.25 -6.36
C ARG A 31 -0.89 -18.39 -5.38
N ASN A 32 -0.08 -18.44 -4.31
CA ASN A 32 -0.13 -19.48 -3.28
C ASN A 32 -0.32 -18.89 -1.88
N THR A 33 -0.63 -19.76 -0.91
CA THR A 33 -0.80 -19.39 0.50
C THR A 33 0.45 -18.73 1.09
N GLU A 34 1.65 -19.16 0.70
CA GLU A 34 2.91 -18.56 1.17
C GLU A 34 3.11 -17.13 0.65
N ASP A 35 2.67 -16.83 -0.57
CA ASP A 35 2.70 -15.47 -1.13
C ASP A 35 1.78 -14.53 -0.37
N TYR A 36 0.65 -15.05 0.14
CA TYR A 36 -0.31 -14.29 0.92
C TYR A 36 0.16 -14.06 2.36
N LEU A 37 0.69 -15.08 3.02
CA LEU A 37 1.04 -15.03 4.45
C LEU A 37 2.38 -14.35 4.72
N VAL A 38 3.38 -14.58 3.87
CA VAL A 38 4.77 -14.16 4.13
C VAL A 38 5.41 -13.50 2.91
N ALA A 39 4.61 -13.04 1.95
CA ALA A 39 5.10 -12.49 0.68
C ALA A 39 6.10 -13.42 -0.03
N GLY A 40 5.89 -14.74 0.10
CA GLY A 40 6.75 -15.77 -0.46
C GLY A 40 8.16 -15.76 0.14
N ARG A 41 8.36 -15.16 1.33
CA ARG A 41 9.67 -14.99 2.01
C ARG A 41 10.69 -14.18 1.19
N ASN A 42 10.22 -13.40 0.22
CA ASN A 42 11.05 -12.63 -0.71
C ASN A 42 10.82 -11.10 -0.57
N ALA A 43 10.20 -10.65 0.53
CA ALA A 43 10.02 -9.23 0.80
C ALA A 43 11.35 -8.58 1.22
N HIS A 44 11.66 -7.42 0.64
CA HIS A 44 12.89 -6.70 0.92
C HIS A 44 12.88 -6.19 2.39
N PRO A 45 13.98 -6.37 3.17
CA PRO A 45 14.01 -6.03 4.60
C PRO A 45 13.58 -4.60 4.93
N VAL A 46 13.93 -3.64 4.07
CA VAL A 46 13.52 -2.23 4.23
C VAL A 46 12.00 -2.07 4.17
N VAL A 47 11.33 -2.77 3.25
CA VAL A 47 9.86 -2.69 3.12
C VAL A 47 9.21 -3.28 4.37
N ILE A 48 9.73 -4.41 4.86
CA ILE A 48 9.28 -5.04 6.09
C ILE A 48 9.46 -4.09 7.29
N ALA A 49 10.62 -3.46 7.43
CA ALA A 49 10.90 -2.52 8.52
C ALA A 49 9.99 -1.28 8.48
N LEU A 50 9.75 -0.72 7.30
CA LEU A 50 8.82 0.41 7.13
C LEU A 50 7.38 0.00 7.47
N SER A 51 6.95 -1.20 7.09
CA SER A 51 5.63 -1.72 7.46
C SER A 51 5.49 -1.89 8.97
N TYR A 52 6.52 -2.39 9.66
CA TYR A 52 6.52 -2.49 11.12
C TYR A 52 6.54 -1.12 11.82
N GLY A 53 7.21 -0.11 11.24
CA GLY A 53 7.20 1.26 11.77
C GLY A 53 5.92 2.04 11.50
N ALA A 54 5.05 1.54 10.62
CA ALA A 54 3.74 2.12 10.34
C ALA A 54 2.66 1.70 11.36
N THR A 55 2.91 0.63 12.12
CA THR A 55 2.14 0.21 13.29
C THR A 55 2.58 0.96 14.54
#